data_AF-A0A2V6G1A1-F1
#
_entry.id   AF-A0A2V6G1A1-F1
#
_cell.length_a   1.000
_cell.length_b   1.000
_cell.length_c   1.000
_cell.angle_alpha   90.00
_cell.angle_beta   90.00
_cell.angle_gamma   90.00
#
_symmetry.space_group_name_H-M   'P 1'
#
loop_
_entity.id
_entity.type
_entity.pdbx_description
1 polymer ?
#
loop_
_entity_poly.entity_id
_entity_poly.type
_entity_poly.pdbx_seq_one_letter_code
_entity_poly.pdbx_strand_id
1 'polypeptide(L)' 'DIYDGALVLEGLAQIYTWSGERDRASELLQKLITMPGYTNYGRLKLHPLWSPLRGYPQFEKIINTLAPEHIR' A
#
# COMPACT_ATOMS: atom_id res chain seq x y z
N ASP A 1 -4.41 4.06 20.26
CA ASP A 1 -3.43 2.97 20.09
C ASP A 1 -2.59 3.27 18.83
N ILE A 2 -1.35 2.79 18.74
CA ILE A 2 -0.49 2.93 17.55
C ILE A 2 -1.14 2.38 16.26
N TYR A 3 -2.11 1.47 16.36
CA TYR A 3 -2.86 0.95 15.22
C TYR A 3 -3.90 1.92 14.65
N ASP A 4 -4.44 2.84 15.45
CA ASP A 4 -5.50 3.78 15.02
C ASP A 4 -4.99 4.72 13.92
N GLY A 5 -3.75 5.20 14.07
CA GLY A 5 -3.11 6.08 13.08
C GLY A 5 -2.87 5.37 11.73
N ALA A 6 -2.50 4.09 11.75
CA ALA A 6 -2.29 3.31 10.54
C ALA A 6 -3.61 3.07 9.79
N LEU A 7 -4.70 2.79 10.51
CA LEU A 7 -6.03 2.58 9.92
C LEU A 7 -6.54 3.83 9.19
N VAL A 8 -6.37 5.02 9.79
CA VAL A 8 -6.79 6.29 9.16
C VAL A 8 -5.99 6.56 7.88
N LEU A 9 -4.67 6.34 7.90
CA LEU A 9 -3.83 6.52 6.73
C LEU A 9 -4.14 5.50 5.63
N GLU A 10 -4.49 4.26 5.99
CA GLU A 10 -4.91 3.25 5.02
C GLU A 10 -6.22 3.66 4.33
N GLY A 11 -7.21 4.15 5.09
CA GLY A 11 -8.45 4.67 4.52
C GLY A 11 -8.21 5.84 3.56
N LEU A 12 -7.32 6.77 3.91
CA LEU A 12 -6.96 7.88 3.02
C LEU A 12 -6.23 7.40 1.76
N ALA A 13 -5.33 6.42 1.89
CA ALA A 13 -4.66 5.82 0.74
C ALA A 13 -5.65 5.13 -0.21
N GLN A 14 -6.70 4.50 0.33
CA GLN A 14 -7.78 3.93 -0.48
C GLN A 14 -8.56 5.04 -1.22
N ILE A 15 -8.91 6.13 -0.55
CA ILE A 15 -9.58 7.28 -1.19
C ILE A 15 -8.75 7.78 -2.38
N TYR A 16 -7.46 8.03 -2.18
CA TYR A 16 -6.56 8.48 -3.25
C TYR A 16 -6.40 7.46 -4.38
N THR A 17 -6.43 6.17 -4.06
CA THR A 17 -6.37 5.11 -5.06
C THR A 17 -7.58 5.18 -5.99
N TRP A 18 -8.78 5.35 -5.43
CA TRP A 18 -10.03 5.35 -6.19
C TRP A 18 -10.37 6.72 -6.82
N SER A 19 -9.80 7.83 -6.30
CA SER A 19 -9.90 9.16 -6.92
C SER A 19 -8.91 9.36 -8.07
N GLY A 20 -7.96 8.44 -8.28
CA GLY A 20 -6.92 8.54 -9.31
C GLY A 20 -5.70 9.37 -8.89
N GLU A 21 -5.62 9.80 -7.63
CA GLU A 21 -4.48 10.52 -7.03
C GLU A 21 -3.35 9.55 -6.62
N ARG A 22 -2.82 8.83 -7.61
CA ARG A 22 -1.96 7.66 -7.40
C ARG A 22 -0.63 7.95 -6.71
N ASP A 23 -0.06 9.12 -6.94
CA ASP A 23 1.19 9.55 -6.30
C ASP A 23 1.01 9.72 -4.80
N ARG A 24 -0.08 10.39 -4.40
CA ARG A 24 -0.44 10.54 -2.97
C ARG A 24 -0.79 9.21 -2.33
N ALA A 25 -1.51 8.34 -3.04
CA ALA A 25 -1.78 6.99 -2.56
C ALA A 25 -0.47 6.23 -2.29
N SER A 26 0.50 6.31 -3.20
CA SER A 26 1.77 5.60 -3.10
C SER A 26 2.69 6.17 -2.02
N GLU A 27 2.66 7.47 -1.77
CA GLU A 27 3.35 8.11 -0.64
C GLU A 27 2.81 7.60 0.70
N LEU A 28 1.48 7.57 0.85
CA LEU A 28 0.85 7.04 2.07
C LEU A 28 1.17 5.55 2.27
N LEU A 29 1.16 4.76 1.19
CA LEU A 29 1.53 3.34 1.26
C LEU A 29 2.98 3.15 1.70
N GLN A 30 3.93 3.97 1.24
CA GLN A 30 5.32 3.92 1.72
C GLN A 30 5.43 4.20 3.23
N LYS A 31 4.62 5.12 3.75
CA LYS A 31 4.56 5.37 5.20
C LYS A 31 3.95 4.18 5.94
N LEU A 32 2.83 3.66 5.44
CA LEU A 32 2.08 2.55 6.06
C LEU A 32 2.91 1.28 6.21
N ILE A 33 3.77 0.95 5.26
CA ILE A 33 4.59 -0.27 5.33
C ILE A 33 5.67 -0.20 6.42
N THR A 34 5.95 0.99 6.96
CA THR A 34 6.88 1.17 8.10
C THR A 34 6.17 1.15 9.45
N MET A 35 4.84 1.16 9.46
CA MET A 35 4.03 1.18 10.67
C MET A 35 3.52 -0.23 10.99
N PRO A 36 3.39 -0.61 12.28
CA PRO A 36 2.67 -1.81 12.65
C PRO A 36 1.20 -1.67 12.22
N GLY A 37 0.69 -2.64 11.45
CA GLY A 37 -0.68 -2.58 10.93
C GLY A 37 -0.99 -3.67 9.91
N TYR A 38 -2.14 -3.52 9.24
CA TYR A 38 -2.67 -4.51 8.29
C TYR A 38 -2.07 -4.40 6.87
N THR A 39 -1.38 -3.30 6.57
CA THR A 39 -0.76 -3.06 5.27
C THR A 39 0.51 -3.90 5.12
N ASN A 40 0.41 -4.99 4.37
CA ASN A 40 1.52 -5.91 4.10
C ASN A 40 1.52 -6.35 2.62
N TYR A 41 2.55 -7.11 2.23
CA TYR A 41 2.73 -7.62 0.87
C TYR A 41 1.47 -8.27 0.30
N GLY A 42 0.88 -9.23 1.03
CA GLY A 42 -0.28 -9.99 0.56
C GLY A 42 -1.49 -9.08 0.33
N ARG A 43 -1.73 -8.15 1.25
CA ARG A 43 -2.83 -7.19 1.14
C ARG A 43 -2.64 -6.26 -0.06
N LEU A 44 -1.45 -5.68 -0.23
CA LEU A 44 -1.18 -4.79 -1.36
C LEU A 44 -1.22 -5.52 -2.71
N LYS A 45 -0.66 -6.73 -2.79
CA LYS A 45 -0.62 -7.50 -4.04
C LYS A 45 -1.99 -8.04 -4.45
N LEU A 46 -2.75 -8.60 -3.50
CA LEU A 46 -3.93 -9.42 -3.82
C LEU A 46 -5.25 -8.67 -3.67
N HIS A 47 -5.36 -7.74 -2.71
CA HIS A 47 -6.64 -7.13 -2.38
C HIS A 47 -7.13 -6.18 -3.49
N PRO A 48 -8.42 -6.26 -3.92
CA PRO A 48 -8.92 -5.50 -5.05
C PRO A 48 -8.92 -3.98 -4.84
N LEU A 49 -8.89 -3.51 -3.58
CA LEU A 49 -8.76 -2.09 -3.23
C LEU A 49 -7.58 -1.40 -3.91
N TRP A 50 -6.49 -2.13 -4.17
CA TRP A 50 -5.26 -1.59 -4.75
C TRP A 50 -5.15 -1.85 -6.25
N SER A 51 -6.17 -2.45 -6.88
CA SER A 51 -6.17 -2.75 -8.32
C SER A 51 -5.86 -1.52 -9.18
N PRO A 52 -6.37 -0.30 -8.88
CA PRO A 52 -6.05 0.89 -9.68
C PRO A 52 -4.58 1.34 -9.63
N LEU A 53 -3.78 0.83 -8.69
CA LEU A 53 -2.35 1.12 -8.57
C LEU A 53 -1.46 0.05 -9.22
N ARG A 54 -2.01 -1.09 -9.64
CA ARG A 54 -1.23 -2.15 -10.31
C ARG A 54 -0.68 -1.65 -11.64
N GLY A 55 0.58 -1.93 -11.91
CA GLY A 55 1.29 -1.42 -13.09
C GLY A 55 1.85 0.00 -12.92
N TYR A 56 1.56 0.70 -11.82
CA TYR A 56 2.19 2.00 -11.56
C TYR A 56 3.61 1.80 -10.99
N PRO A 57 4.66 2.40 -11.58
CA PRO A 57 6.05 2.12 -11.21
C PRO A 57 6.36 2.27 -9.72
N GLN A 58 5.78 3.29 -9.07
CA GLN A 58 5.95 3.54 -7.64
C GLN A 58 5.29 2.47 -6.76
N PHE A 59 4.12 1.96 -7.16
CA PHE A 59 3.43 0.90 -6.44
C PHE A 59 4.17 -0.43 -6.60
N GLU A 60 4.63 -0.74 -7.82
CA GLU A 60 5.42 -1.94 -8.08
C GLU A 60 6.74 -1.95 -7.30
N LYS A 61 7.38 -0.78 -7.11
CA LYS A 61 8.55 -0.66 -6.21
C LYS A 61 8.22 -1.07 -4.77
N ILE A 62 7.09 -0.61 -4.23
CA ILE A 62 6.63 -0.99 -2.88
C ILE A 62 6.41 -2.51 -2.80
N ILE A 63 5.72 -3.09 -3.78
CA ILE A 63 5.48 -4.54 -3.83
C ILE A 63 6.79 -5.32 -3.87
N ASN A 64 7.77 -4.88 -4.66
CA ASN A 64 9.06 -5.53 -4.78
C ASN A 64 9.88 -5.43 -3.47
N THR A 65 9.84 -4.28 -2.79
CA THR A 65 10.50 -4.11 -1.48
C THR A 65 9.92 -5.05 -0.43
N LEU A 66 8.61 -5.33 -0.49
CA LEU A 66 7.92 -6.21 0.44
C LEU A 66 7.93 -7.68 0.01
N ALA A 67 8.38 -7.99 -1.20
CA ALA A 67 8.38 -9.34 -1.70
C ALA A 67 9.32 -10.19 -0.81
N PRO A 68 8.87 -11.36 -0.34
CA PRO A 68 9.73 -12.23 0.44
C PRO A 68 10.95 -12.64 -0.40
N GLU A 69 12.14 -12.58 0.20
CA GLU A 69 13.33 -13.10 -0.44
C GLU A 69 13.20 -14.63 -0.57
N HIS A 70 12.90 -15.09 -1.77
CA HIS A 70 12.97 -16.48 -2.24
C HIS A 70 11.94 -17.48 -1.66
N ILE A 71 10.87 -17.71 -2.41
CA ILE A 71 10.92 -18.78 -3.43
C ILE A 71 11.09 -18.06 -4.78
N ARG A 72 12.31 -18.03 -5.33
CA ARG A 72 12.57 -17.76 -6.75
C ARG A 72 13.08 -19.05 -7.36
#